data_AF-A0A4Q7PY62-F1
#
_entry.id   AF-A0A4Q7PY62-F1
#
_cell.length_a   1.000
_cell.length_b   1.000
_cell.length_c   1.000
_cell.angle_alpha   90.00
_cell.angle_beta   90.00
_cell.angle_gamma   90.00
#
_symmetry.space_group_name_H-M   'P 1'
#
loop_
_entity.id
_entity.type
_entity.pdbx_description
1 polymer ?
#
loop_
_entity_poly.entity_id
_entity_poly.type
_entity_poly.pdbx_seq_one_letter_code
_entity_poly.pdbx_strand_id
1 'polypeptide(L)'
;MTDQVLRPDGTGFYLSGGELTAAGVSGQWIAGGRPVDFSVTAGLLGDPEMDVVLANWSTERAGDLDGVRSEDDRTVLPLRTQPLILSSLPTSVRVHLRTAAGHHDTEGAWRLVLHFRNHAGSGLTWQASLPTEAFEAGWLAPIADLMTIDSADSMPPQSADDARSLENVGGAPAVSVVHHPDDEYYELLVDGEQAGLLVYHVIGSRLSITHTVIEPAYRGRGLSWTLVGRALDDIRTRSVAVSNYCPVVDRFVQKNPQYRDLLSAARAAHQTS
;
A
#
# COMPACT_ATOMS: atom_id res chain seq x y z
N MET A 1 -5.74 8.81 -25.47
CA MET A 1 -6.42 7.50 -25.41
C MET A 1 -5.55 6.59 -24.55
N THR A 2 -5.53 6.84 -23.24
CA THR A 2 -4.76 6.05 -22.27
C THR A 2 -5.61 5.93 -21.01
N ASP A 3 -6.74 5.24 -21.18
CA ASP A 3 -7.72 4.95 -20.14
C ASP A 3 -7.51 3.50 -19.64
N GLN A 4 -6.26 3.17 -19.35
CA GLN A 4 -5.86 1.85 -18.89
C GLN A 4 -4.80 2.04 -17.82
N VAL A 5 -5.20 2.08 -16.54
CA VAL A 5 -4.65 1.22 -15.46
C VAL A 5 -5.70 1.05 -14.34
N LEU A 6 -6.95 0.74 -14.71
CA LEU A 6 -7.76 -0.17 -13.90
C LEU A 6 -7.64 -1.55 -14.55
N ARG A 7 -7.65 -2.61 -13.74
CA ARG A 7 -7.84 -3.93 -14.33
C ARG A 7 -9.19 -3.96 -15.06
N PRO A 8 -9.29 -4.65 -16.21
CA PRO A 8 -10.58 -4.85 -16.85
C PRO A 8 -11.62 -5.52 -15.94
N ASP A 9 -11.14 -6.29 -14.94
CA ASP A 9 -11.96 -6.99 -13.95
C ASP A 9 -12.31 -6.11 -12.71
N GLY A 10 -11.74 -4.92 -12.56
CA GLY A 10 -12.03 -4.00 -11.46
C GLY A 10 -11.43 -4.38 -10.10
N THR A 11 -10.55 -5.39 -10.04
CA THR A 11 -10.05 -5.95 -8.77
C THR A 11 -8.81 -5.24 -8.21
N GLY A 12 -8.65 -5.30 -6.89
CA GLY A 12 -7.44 -4.88 -6.17
C GLY A 12 -7.29 -3.37 -5.92
N PHE A 13 -6.23 -3.00 -5.19
CA PHE A 13 -5.90 -1.61 -4.88
C PHE A 13 -5.04 -0.98 -5.98
N TYR A 14 -5.41 0.20 -6.46
CA TYR A 14 -4.67 0.97 -7.45
C TYR A 14 -4.29 2.36 -6.93
N LEU A 15 -3.13 2.87 -7.35
CA LEU A 15 -2.68 4.23 -7.08
C LEU A 15 -3.64 5.22 -7.76
N SER A 16 -4.34 5.99 -6.94
CA SER A 16 -5.41 6.92 -7.36
C SER A 16 -4.96 8.38 -7.34
N GLY A 17 -3.89 8.70 -6.61
CA GLY A 17 -3.37 10.06 -6.51
C GLY A 17 -2.27 10.16 -5.47
N GLY A 18 -1.76 11.37 -5.28
CA GLY A 18 -0.75 11.66 -4.28
C GLY A 18 -0.45 13.14 -4.17
N GLU A 19 0.15 13.52 -3.05
CA GLU A 19 0.46 14.90 -2.72
C GLU A 19 1.82 14.98 -2.03
N LEU A 20 2.60 16.00 -2.38
CA LEU A 20 3.81 16.37 -1.67
C LEU A 20 3.57 17.69 -0.93
N THR A 21 3.81 17.71 0.37
CA THR A 21 3.56 18.86 1.22
C THR A 21 4.86 19.38 1.82
N ALA A 22 5.13 20.67 1.68
CA ALA A 22 6.30 21.35 2.25
C ALA A 22 5.90 22.31 3.37
N ALA A 23 6.56 22.23 4.53
CA ALA A 23 6.42 23.18 5.63
C ALA A 23 7.32 24.40 5.43
N GLY A 24 6.80 25.60 5.70
CA GLY A 24 7.56 26.86 5.66
C GLY A 24 7.22 27.75 4.46
N VAL A 25 6.82 28.99 4.78
CA VAL A 25 6.59 30.18 3.93
C VAL A 25 5.97 29.89 2.55
N SER A 26 4.69 29.51 2.61
CA SER A 26 3.61 29.99 1.73
C SER A 26 4.05 30.50 0.36
N GLY A 27 4.11 29.62 -0.65
CA GLY A 27 4.14 30.00 -2.08
C GLY A 27 5.34 30.82 -2.59
N GLN A 28 6.21 31.34 -1.72
CA GLN A 28 7.28 32.27 -2.09
C GLN A 28 8.46 31.56 -2.75
N TRP A 29 8.63 30.26 -2.51
CA TRP A 29 9.64 29.43 -3.19
C TRP A 29 9.28 29.15 -4.66
N ILE A 30 8.00 28.87 -4.93
CA ILE A 30 7.47 28.63 -6.27
C ILE A 30 7.38 29.96 -7.04
N ALA A 31 6.85 31.01 -6.41
CA ALA A 31 6.81 32.35 -6.98
C ALA A 31 8.22 32.95 -7.19
N GLY A 32 9.22 32.49 -6.42
CA GLY A 32 10.63 32.88 -6.56
C GLY A 32 11.36 32.22 -7.73
N GLY A 33 10.70 31.37 -8.53
CA GLY A 33 11.27 30.76 -9.74
C GLY A 33 12.37 29.73 -9.45
N ARG A 34 12.37 29.10 -8.28
CA ARG A 34 13.38 28.11 -7.91
C ARG A 34 12.97 26.71 -8.36
N PRO A 35 13.86 25.94 -9.01
CA PRO A 35 13.53 24.63 -9.51
C PRO A 35 13.31 23.64 -8.36
N VAL A 36 12.19 22.93 -8.41
CA VAL A 36 11.88 21.78 -7.57
C VAL A 36 11.41 20.67 -8.49
N ASP A 37 12.08 19.52 -8.41
CA ASP A 37 11.75 18.31 -9.15
C ASP A 37 11.60 17.16 -8.17
N PHE A 38 10.46 16.51 -8.22
CA PHE A 38 10.12 15.40 -7.36
C PHE A 38 9.71 14.17 -8.18
N SER A 39 10.20 13.01 -7.77
CA SER A 39 9.81 11.74 -8.37
C SER A 39 9.79 10.61 -7.36
N VAL A 40 8.78 9.76 -7.46
CA VAL A 40 8.73 8.43 -6.87
C VAL A 40 8.91 7.43 -8.00
N THR A 41 9.92 6.57 -7.89
CA THR A 41 10.18 5.49 -8.86
C THR A 41 10.11 4.13 -8.19
N ALA A 42 9.77 3.12 -8.98
CA ALA A 42 9.83 1.71 -8.58
C ALA A 42 10.60 0.92 -9.63
N GLY A 43 11.56 0.10 -9.16
CA GLY A 43 12.14 -0.94 -9.98
C GLY A 43 11.09 -2.03 -10.25
N LEU A 44 10.78 -2.28 -11.52
CA LEU A 44 9.86 -3.34 -11.88
C LEU A 44 10.54 -4.71 -11.76
N LEU A 45 9.81 -5.71 -11.24
CA LEU A 45 10.24 -7.12 -11.18
C LEU A 45 11.59 -7.35 -10.46
N GLY A 46 12.01 -6.41 -9.60
CA GLY A 46 13.29 -6.49 -8.87
C GLY A 46 14.52 -6.04 -9.67
N ASP A 47 14.33 -5.43 -10.86
CA ASP A 47 15.41 -4.83 -11.65
C ASP A 47 15.53 -3.32 -11.33
N PRO A 48 16.64 -2.86 -10.71
CA PRO A 48 16.85 -1.46 -10.37
C PRO A 48 17.23 -0.57 -11.57
N GLU A 49 17.54 -1.15 -12.74
CA GLU A 49 17.80 -0.38 -13.98
C GLU A 49 16.51 -0.06 -14.74
N MET A 50 15.41 -0.77 -14.45
CA MET A 50 14.09 -0.57 -15.04
C MET A 50 13.17 0.18 -14.06
N ASP A 51 13.50 1.44 -13.79
CA ASP A 51 12.70 2.33 -12.95
C ASP A 51 11.49 2.89 -13.72
N VAL A 52 10.29 2.68 -13.18
CA VAL A 52 9.07 3.36 -13.64
C VAL A 52 8.72 4.49 -12.69
N VAL A 53 8.35 5.66 -13.25
CA VAL A 53 7.90 6.81 -12.48
C VAL A 53 6.44 6.63 -12.07
N LEU A 54 6.21 6.44 -10.78
CA LEU A 54 4.89 6.26 -10.19
C LEU A 54 4.16 7.59 -9.99
N ALA A 55 4.90 8.56 -9.47
CA ALA A 55 4.40 9.88 -9.14
C ALA A 55 5.50 10.91 -9.39
N ASN A 56 5.17 12.06 -9.96
CA ASN A 56 6.12 13.14 -10.12
C ASN A 56 5.47 14.52 -10.05
N TRP A 57 6.32 15.53 -9.83
CA TRP A 57 5.94 16.93 -9.86
C TRP A 57 7.17 17.79 -10.18
N SER A 58 7.00 18.86 -10.95
CA SER A 58 8.11 19.75 -11.35
C SER A 58 7.66 21.20 -11.52
N THR A 59 8.44 22.16 -11.01
CA THR A 59 8.24 23.59 -11.26
C THR A 59 8.47 24.00 -12.72
N GLU A 60 9.22 23.21 -13.49
CA GLU A 60 9.51 23.53 -14.90
C GLU A 60 8.30 23.28 -15.81
N ARG A 61 7.28 22.58 -15.31
CA ARG A 61 6.09 22.24 -16.07
C ARG A 61 4.89 23.07 -15.59
N ALA A 62 4.41 23.98 -16.44
CA ALA A 62 3.29 24.86 -16.10
C ALA A 62 2.05 24.14 -15.55
N GLY A 63 1.68 22.98 -16.13
CA GLY A 63 0.51 22.22 -15.67
C GLY A 63 0.62 21.62 -14.26
N ASP A 64 1.83 21.52 -13.68
CA ASP A 64 2.02 21.11 -12.28
C ASP A 64 1.70 22.23 -11.28
N LEU A 65 1.69 23.49 -11.75
CA LEU A 65 1.42 24.65 -10.92
C LEU A 65 -0.08 24.88 -10.70
N ASP A 66 -0.93 24.39 -11.62
CA ASP A 66 -2.37 24.68 -11.65
C ASP A 66 -3.16 24.15 -10.44
N GLY A 67 -2.59 23.21 -9.67
CA GLY A 67 -3.23 22.67 -8.46
C GLY A 67 -2.45 22.90 -7.17
N VAL A 68 -1.40 23.73 -7.21
CA VAL A 68 -0.65 24.10 -6.00
C VAL A 68 -1.57 24.90 -5.08
N ARG A 69 -1.68 24.47 -3.83
CA ARG A 69 -2.52 25.14 -2.82
C ARG A 69 -1.77 25.32 -1.51
N SER A 70 -2.31 26.17 -0.63
CA SER A 70 -1.80 26.33 0.72
C SER A 70 -2.83 25.82 1.72
N GLU A 71 -2.40 24.97 2.64
CA GLU A 71 -3.22 24.29 3.64
C GLU A 71 -2.41 24.20 4.94
N ASP A 72 -2.97 24.67 6.06
CA ASP A 72 -2.35 24.63 7.40
C ASP A 72 -0.88 25.10 7.47
N ASP A 73 -0.57 26.26 6.87
CA ASP A 73 0.80 26.82 6.78
C ASP A 73 1.80 25.94 6.00
N ARG A 74 1.26 25.05 5.16
CA ARG A 74 2.03 24.21 4.25
C ARG A 74 1.62 24.48 2.80
N THR A 75 2.55 24.24 1.89
CA THR A 75 2.28 24.24 0.45
C THR A 75 2.06 22.81 0.00
N VAL A 76 0.91 22.53 -0.62
CA VAL A 76 0.54 21.23 -1.15
C VAL A 76 0.76 21.23 -2.66
N LEU A 77 1.54 20.26 -3.13
CA LEU A 77 1.92 20.05 -4.51
C LEU A 77 1.22 18.77 -5.00
N PRO A 78 0.22 18.87 -5.88
CA PRO A 78 -0.50 17.69 -6.37
C PRO A 78 0.41 16.88 -7.29
N LEU A 79 0.60 15.61 -6.98
CA LEU A 79 1.44 14.76 -7.81
C LEU A 79 0.69 14.28 -9.03
N ARG A 80 1.36 14.26 -10.18
CA ARG A 80 0.90 13.45 -11.29
C ARG A 80 1.23 12.00 -11.00
N THR A 81 0.21 11.17 -10.90
CA THR A 81 0.37 9.73 -10.72
C THR A 81 0.07 8.99 -12.01
N GLN A 82 0.81 7.93 -12.28
CA GLN A 82 0.37 6.89 -13.20
C GLN A 82 -0.46 5.90 -12.41
N PRO A 83 -1.66 5.52 -12.88
CA PRO A 83 -2.42 4.50 -12.16
C PRO A 83 -1.62 3.19 -12.21
N LEU A 84 -1.51 2.50 -11.08
CA LEU A 84 -0.72 1.28 -10.94
C LEU A 84 -1.30 0.43 -9.82
N ILE A 85 -1.38 -0.89 -10.03
CA ILE A 85 -1.86 -1.82 -9.02
C ILE A 85 -0.80 -1.97 -7.91
N LEU A 86 -1.22 -1.87 -6.65
CA LEU A 86 -0.36 -2.00 -5.46
C LEU A 86 0.38 -3.35 -5.43
N SER A 87 -0.23 -4.43 -5.89
CA SER A 87 0.40 -5.76 -5.98
C SER A 87 1.49 -5.84 -7.06
N SER A 88 1.61 -4.86 -7.95
CA SER A 88 2.71 -4.74 -8.91
C SER A 88 3.91 -3.96 -8.35
N LEU A 89 3.76 -3.33 -7.19
CA LEU A 89 4.85 -2.59 -6.57
C LEU A 89 5.84 -3.52 -5.87
N PRO A 90 7.15 -3.22 -5.93
CA PRO A 90 8.15 -3.88 -5.10
C PRO A 90 7.93 -3.58 -3.61
N THR A 91 8.71 -4.23 -2.75
CA THR A 91 8.64 -4.02 -1.29
C THR A 91 9.03 -2.60 -0.88
N SER A 92 9.86 -1.93 -1.68
CA SER A 92 10.29 -0.55 -1.46
C SER A 92 10.32 0.24 -2.76
N VAL A 93 9.99 1.53 -2.68
CA VAL A 93 10.08 2.49 -3.78
C VAL A 93 11.21 3.48 -3.52
N ARG A 94 11.75 4.07 -4.58
CA ARG A 94 12.78 5.12 -4.48
C ARG A 94 12.10 6.49 -4.55
N VAL A 95 12.31 7.29 -3.52
CA VAL A 95 11.79 8.67 -3.44
C VAL A 95 12.96 9.62 -3.64
N HIS A 96 12.85 10.52 -4.62
CA HIS A 96 13.86 11.52 -4.92
C HIS A 96 13.23 12.92 -4.98
N LEU A 97 13.85 13.86 -4.27
CA LEU A 97 13.44 15.26 -4.25
C LEU A 97 14.67 16.15 -4.50
N ARG A 98 14.68 16.82 -5.65
CA ARG A 98 15.70 17.80 -6.02
C ARG A 98 15.17 19.20 -5.78
N THR A 99 15.94 19.99 -5.05
CA THR A 99 15.65 21.41 -4.81
C THR A 99 16.92 22.24 -5.04
N ALA A 100 16.77 23.55 -5.21
CA ALA A 100 17.92 24.45 -5.31
C ALA A 100 18.80 24.36 -4.04
N ALA A 101 20.13 24.44 -4.23
CA ALA A 101 21.13 24.22 -3.19
C ALA A 101 20.90 25.08 -1.92
N GLY A 102 21.06 24.44 -0.74
CA GLY A 102 21.05 25.09 0.57
C GLY A 102 19.72 25.04 1.34
N HIS A 103 18.76 24.18 0.96
CA HIS A 103 17.46 24.03 1.62
C HIS A 103 17.16 22.58 2.06
N HIS A 104 18.19 21.75 2.26
CA HIS A 104 18.06 20.41 2.87
C HIS A 104 17.57 20.46 4.35
N ASP A 105 17.35 21.66 4.89
CA ASP A 105 17.68 21.94 6.29
C ASP A 105 16.51 21.77 7.27
N THR A 106 15.51 20.98 6.90
CA THR A 106 14.51 20.53 7.88
C THR A 106 14.03 19.14 7.51
N GLU A 107 14.73 18.12 8.02
CA GLU A 107 14.18 16.76 8.13
C GLU A 107 12.73 16.85 8.67
N GLY A 108 11.77 16.24 7.97
CA GLY A 108 10.35 16.31 8.34
C GLY A 108 9.57 17.55 7.89
N ALA A 109 10.19 18.54 7.23
CA ALA A 109 9.44 19.62 6.57
C ALA A 109 8.68 19.13 5.34
N TRP A 110 9.17 18.07 4.70
CA TRP A 110 8.53 17.50 3.53
C TRP A 110 7.77 16.24 3.91
N ARG A 111 6.54 16.13 3.42
CA ARG A 111 5.67 14.97 3.62
C ARG A 111 5.09 14.52 2.28
N LEU A 112 5.25 13.24 1.99
CA LEU A 112 4.67 12.58 0.83
C LEU A 112 3.48 11.74 1.26
N VAL A 113 2.37 11.88 0.53
CA VAL A 113 1.17 11.07 0.68
C VAL A 113 0.84 10.46 -0.68
N LEU A 114 0.58 9.15 -0.71
CA LEU A 114 0.07 8.44 -1.89
C LEU A 114 -1.23 7.73 -1.49
N HIS A 115 -2.25 7.82 -2.34
CA HIS A 115 -3.57 7.25 -2.07
C HIS A 115 -3.83 6.06 -2.98
N PHE A 116 -4.16 4.93 -2.38
CA PHE A 116 -4.60 3.73 -3.08
C PHE A 116 -6.08 3.49 -2.79
N ARG A 117 -6.82 3.05 -3.81
CA ARG A 117 -8.26 2.79 -3.73
C ARG A 117 -8.56 1.45 -4.38
N ASN A 118 -9.60 0.77 -3.92
CA ASN A 118 -10.20 -0.36 -4.64
C ASN A 118 -11.61 0.03 -5.15
N HIS A 119 -12.30 -0.90 -5.80
CA HIS A 119 -13.64 -0.63 -6.33
C HIS A 119 -14.71 -0.63 -5.23
N ALA A 120 -14.53 -1.43 -4.17
CA ALA A 120 -15.43 -1.45 -3.01
C ALA A 120 -15.40 -0.19 -2.13
N GLY A 121 -14.52 0.78 -2.43
CA GLY A 121 -14.42 2.05 -1.69
C GLY A 121 -13.48 2.00 -0.48
N SER A 122 -12.81 0.88 -0.23
CA SER A 122 -11.71 0.81 0.73
C SER A 122 -10.51 1.60 0.23
N GLY A 123 -9.83 2.27 1.16
CA GLY A 123 -8.63 3.05 0.87
C GLY A 123 -7.43 2.58 1.66
N LEU A 124 -6.25 2.76 1.07
CA LEU A 124 -4.98 2.70 1.78
C LEU A 124 -4.26 4.01 1.53
N THR A 125 -3.71 4.58 2.60
CA THR A 125 -2.86 5.76 2.51
C THR A 125 -1.44 5.35 2.84
N TRP A 126 -0.51 5.66 1.93
CA TRP A 126 0.91 5.57 2.19
C TRP A 126 1.42 6.96 2.53
N GLN A 127 2.08 7.12 3.67
CA GLN A 127 2.53 8.43 4.14
C GLN A 127 3.94 8.38 4.73
N ALA A 128 4.78 9.33 4.33
CA ALA A 128 6.13 9.48 4.86
C ALA A 128 6.52 10.94 5.07
N SER A 129 7.25 11.20 6.15
CA SER A 129 8.11 12.37 6.25
C SER A 129 9.41 12.07 5.49
N LEU A 130 9.83 12.95 4.58
CA LEU A 130 11.02 12.69 3.77
C LEU A 130 12.28 12.88 4.63
N PRO A 131 13.16 11.86 4.69
CA PRO A 131 14.44 11.97 5.37
C PRO A 131 15.48 12.61 4.42
N THR A 132 16.67 12.92 4.94
CA THR A 132 17.75 13.59 4.20
C THR A 132 18.18 12.82 2.95
N GLU A 133 18.15 11.49 2.98
CA GLU A 133 18.52 10.61 1.87
C GLU A 133 17.64 10.83 0.63
N ALA A 134 16.40 11.29 0.81
CA ALA A 134 15.51 11.60 -0.31
C ALA A 134 16.04 12.76 -1.17
N PHE A 135 16.89 13.62 -0.61
CA PHE A 135 17.48 14.76 -1.31
C PHE A 135 18.85 14.45 -1.94
N GLU A 136 19.41 13.27 -1.67
CA GLU A 136 20.73 12.86 -2.13
C GLU A 136 20.63 11.85 -3.28
N ALA A 137 20.94 10.58 -3.02
CA ALA A 137 20.88 9.49 -4.00
C ALA A 137 19.46 8.91 -4.18
N GLY A 138 18.51 9.31 -3.35
CA GLY A 138 17.15 8.79 -3.31
C GLY A 138 16.94 7.81 -2.16
N TRP A 139 15.86 8.02 -1.43
CA TRP A 139 15.50 7.22 -0.26
C TRP A 139 14.71 5.98 -0.68
N LEU A 140 15.16 4.80 -0.23
CA LEU A 140 14.42 3.54 -0.40
C LEU A 140 13.36 3.42 0.70
N ALA A 141 12.13 3.79 0.36
CA ALA A 141 11.01 3.86 1.27
C ALA A 141 10.21 2.54 1.25
N PRO A 142 10.00 1.87 2.40
CA PRO A 142 9.23 0.63 2.46
C PRO A 142 7.73 0.90 2.22
N ILE A 143 7.11 0.11 1.33
CA ILE A 143 5.69 0.29 0.99
C ILE A 143 4.79 -0.13 2.16
N ALA A 144 4.95 -1.34 2.68
CA ALA A 144 4.02 -1.88 3.69
C ALA A 144 4.09 -1.15 5.04
N ASP A 145 5.28 -0.70 5.47
CA ASP A 145 5.49 -0.17 6.83
C ASP A 145 4.86 1.22 7.04
N LEU A 146 4.77 1.98 5.94
CA LEU A 146 4.28 3.36 5.89
C LEU A 146 2.83 3.43 5.39
N MET A 147 2.18 2.28 5.26
CA MET A 147 0.79 2.16 4.86
C MET A 147 -0.13 2.14 6.08
N THR A 148 -1.22 2.91 5.99
CA THR A 148 -2.35 2.92 6.91
C THR A 148 -3.62 2.58 6.15
N ILE A 149 -4.57 2.01 6.87
CA ILE A 149 -5.88 1.71 6.32
C ILE A 149 -6.72 2.98 6.45
N ASP A 150 -7.31 3.44 5.35
CA ASP A 150 -8.25 4.55 5.44
C ASP A 150 -9.46 4.02 6.19
N SER A 151 -9.81 4.65 7.32
CA SER A 151 -11.01 4.31 8.05
C SER A 151 -12.18 4.38 7.07
N ALA A 152 -12.73 3.23 6.69
CA ALA A 152 -13.96 3.20 5.92
C ALA A 152 -15.00 3.87 6.80
N ASP A 153 -15.59 4.94 6.31
CA ASP A 153 -16.82 5.46 6.90
C ASP A 153 -17.87 4.35 6.69
N SER A 154 -17.95 3.44 7.66
CA SER A 154 -18.99 2.44 7.88
C SER A 154 -19.50 1.72 6.61
N MET A 155 -18.86 0.63 6.19
CA MET A 155 -19.64 -0.39 5.48
C MET A 155 -20.51 -1.10 6.53
N PRO A 156 -21.85 -1.01 6.46
CA PRO A 156 -22.70 -1.69 7.44
C PRO A 156 -22.48 -3.21 7.33
N PRO A 157 -22.54 -3.96 8.44
CA PRO A 157 -22.45 -5.41 8.40
C PRO A 157 -23.51 -5.95 7.44
N GLN A 158 -23.06 -6.66 6.40
CA GLN A 158 -23.94 -7.36 5.47
C GLN A 158 -24.51 -8.59 6.18
N SER A 159 -25.55 -8.37 6.99
CA SER A 159 -26.60 -9.30 7.48
C SER A 159 -26.99 -8.93 8.91
N ALA A 160 -28.25 -8.53 9.11
CA ALA A 160 -28.80 -8.15 10.42
C ALA A 160 -29.13 -9.34 11.35
N ASP A 161 -28.88 -10.58 10.92
CA ASP A 161 -29.26 -11.79 11.66
C ASP A 161 -28.20 -12.25 12.68
N ASP A 162 -26.93 -11.86 12.56
CA ASP A 162 -25.89 -12.27 13.50
C ASP A 162 -25.73 -11.32 14.70
N ALA A 163 -26.41 -10.16 14.70
CA ALA A 163 -26.23 -9.09 15.69
C ALA A 163 -26.97 -9.32 17.02
N ARG A 164 -27.66 -10.45 17.20
CA ARG A 164 -28.37 -10.79 18.45
C ARG A 164 -27.75 -11.96 19.16
N SER A 165 -26.49 -11.82 19.54
CA SER A 165 -25.92 -12.48 20.71
C SER A 165 -24.62 -11.77 21.01
N LEU A 166 -24.49 -11.15 22.18
CA LEU A 166 -23.30 -11.10 23.05
C LEU A 166 -23.48 -9.96 24.05
N GLU A 167 -24.12 -10.30 25.17
CA GLU A 167 -23.90 -9.63 26.44
C GLU A 167 -22.43 -9.74 26.80
N ASN A 168 -21.80 -8.60 27.10
CA ASN A 168 -20.38 -8.46 27.35
C ASN A 168 -20.02 -9.02 28.74
N VAL A 169 -19.48 -10.24 28.77
CA VAL A 169 -18.70 -10.78 29.91
C VAL A 169 -17.24 -10.57 29.54
N GLY A 170 -16.48 -9.84 30.36
CA GLY A 170 -15.09 -9.40 30.12
C GLY A 170 -14.17 -10.46 29.50
N GLY A 171 -14.21 -10.55 28.17
CA GLY A 171 -13.50 -11.50 27.34
C GLY A 171 -12.46 -10.80 26.49
N ALA A 172 -11.46 -11.57 26.05
CA ALA A 172 -10.46 -11.10 25.10
C ALA A 172 -11.15 -10.51 23.85
N PRO A 173 -10.54 -9.50 23.20
CA PRO A 173 -11.14 -8.83 22.04
C PRO A 173 -11.48 -9.86 20.96
N ALA A 174 -12.64 -9.68 20.31
CA ALA A 174 -13.12 -10.59 19.28
C ALA A 174 -12.31 -10.38 18.00
N VAL A 175 -11.53 -11.39 17.59
CA VAL A 175 -10.69 -11.32 16.38
C VAL A 175 -11.26 -12.21 15.28
N SER A 176 -11.69 -11.60 14.17
CA SER A 176 -12.16 -12.28 12.96
C SER A 176 -11.32 -11.93 11.73
N VAL A 177 -11.32 -12.80 10.74
CA VAL A 177 -10.70 -12.55 9.43
C VAL A 177 -11.75 -12.81 8.37
N VAL A 178 -12.00 -11.81 7.52
CA VAL A 178 -13.01 -11.84 6.47
C VAL A 178 -12.30 -11.86 5.12
N HIS A 179 -12.80 -12.66 4.18
CA HIS A 179 -12.26 -12.75 2.83
C HIS A 179 -13.09 -11.87 1.88
N HIS A 180 -12.41 -10.97 1.16
CA HIS A 180 -12.99 -10.10 0.14
C HIS A 180 -12.46 -10.52 -1.23
N PRO A 181 -13.06 -11.55 -1.87
CA PRO A 181 -12.54 -12.11 -3.11
C PRO A 181 -12.58 -11.15 -4.29
N ASP A 182 -13.58 -10.28 -4.36
CA ASP A 182 -13.81 -9.35 -5.47
C ASP A 182 -12.76 -8.21 -5.49
N ASP A 183 -12.13 -7.92 -4.35
CA ASP A 183 -11.08 -6.92 -4.22
C ASP A 183 -9.71 -7.52 -3.87
N GLU A 184 -9.63 -8.86 -3.86
CA GLU A 184 -8.43 -9.66 -3.63
C GLU A 184 -7.68 -9.35 -2.32
N TYR A 185 -8.41 -9.24 -1.21
CA TYR A 185 -7.79 -9.08 0.10
C TYR A 185 -8.50 -9.86 1.21
N TYR A 186 -7.77 -10.06 2.31
CA TYR A 186 -8.33 -10.47 3.59
C TYR A 186 -8.30 -9.30 4.55
N GLU A 187 -9.39 -9.14 5.28
CA GLU A 187 -9.54 -8.14 6.31
C GLU A 187 -9.44 -8.79 7.69
N LEU A 188 -8.63 -8.20 8.57
CA LEU A 188 -8.61 -8.51 9.98
C LEU A 188 -9.49 -7.52 10.72
N LEU A 189 -10.45 -8.03 11.50
CA LEU A 189 -11.29 -7.23 12.39
C LEU A 189 -10.93 -7.53 13.85
N VAL A 190 -10.86 -6.48 14.67
CA VAL A 190 -10.72 -6.56 16.13
C VAL A 190 -11.89 -5.79 16.73
N ASP A 191 -12.77 -6.49 17.45
CA ASP A 191 -14.02 -5.92 17.99
C ASP A 191 -14.89 -5.24 16.92
N GLY A 192 -14.84 -5.77 15.69
CA GLY A 192 -15.57 -5.23 14.53
C GLY A 192 -14.88 -4.08 13.82
N GLU A 193 -13.73 -3.59 14.33
CA GLU A 193 -12.95 -2.53 13.70
C GLU A 193 -11.84 -3.11 12.81
N GLN A 194 -11.62 -2.48 11.66
CA GLN A 194 -10.59 -2.88 10.70
C GLN A 194 -9.19 -2.67 11.25
N ALA A 195 -8.47 -3.76 11.49
CA ALA A 195 -7.17 -3.78 12.14
C ALA A 195 -6.02 -4.17 11.19
N GLY A 196 -6.32 -4.75 10.03
CA GLY A 196 -5.29 -5.20 9.10
C GLY A 196 -5.82 -5.71 7.77
N LEU A 197 -4.95 -5.73 6.76
CA LEU A 197 -5.23 -6.26 5.43
C LEU A 197 -4.10 -7.20 4.98
N LEU A 198 -4.47 -8.29 4.30
CA LEU A 198 -3.55 -9.10 3.50
C LEU A 198 -4.00 -9.01 2.06
N VAL A 199 -3.22 -8.33 1.24
CA VAL A 199 -3.49 -8.11 -0.18
C VAL A 199 -2.83 -9.23 -0.98
N TYR A 200 -3.63 -9.86 -1.83
CA TYR A 200 -3.15 -10.86 -2.77
C TYR A 200 -3.59 -10.49 -4.19
N HIS A 201 -3.16 -11.30 -5.15
CA HIS A 201 -3.59 -11.18 -6.52
C HIS A 201 -3.62 -12.55 -7.23
N VAL A 202 -4.65 -12.85 -8.02
CA VAL A 202 -4.74 -14.10 -8.80
C VAL A 202 -4.20 -13.94 -10.22
N ILE A 203 -3.05 -14.55 -10.52
CA ILE A 203 -2.46 -14.61 -11.86
C ILE A 203 -2.65 -16.00 -12.43
N GLY A 204 -3.55 -16.13 -13.41
CA GLY A 204 -3.88 -17.43 -14.01
C GLY A 204 -4.45 -18.38 -12.95
N SER A 205 -3.71 -19.45 -12.64
CA SER A 205 -4.08 -20.43 -11.62
C SER A 205 -3.35 -20.27 -10.27
N ARG A 206 -2.58 -19.18 -10.10
CA ARG A 206 -1.77 -18.94 -8.90
C ARG A 206 -2.27 -17.72 -8.13
N LEU A 207 -2.24 -17.81 -6.81
CA LEU A 207 -2.50 -16.71 -5.91
C LEU A 207 -1.15 -16.13 -5.43
N SER A 208 -0.90 -14.86 -5.70
CA SER A 208 0.31 -14.14 -5.33
C SER A 208 0.04 -13.24 -4.13
N ILE A 209 0.60 -13.52 -2.96
CA ILE A 209 0.48 -12.65 -1.79
C ILE A 209 1.57 -11.58 -1.86
N THR A 210 1.18 -10.31 -1.76
CA THR A 210 2.11 -9.19 -1.98
C THR A 210 2.33 -8.36 -0.73
N HIS A 211 1.26 -7.98 -0.03
CA HIS A 211 1.35 -7.06 1.10
C HIS A 211 0.56 -7.55 2.29
N THR A 212 1.07 -7.31 3.49
CA THR A 212 0.34 -7.47 4.74
C THR A 212 0.52 -6.19 5.53
N VAL A 213 -0.58 -5.52 5.84
CA VAL A 213 -0.64 -4.24 6.53
C VAL A 213 -1.40 -4.43 7.82
N ILE A 214 -0.83 -3.95 8.92
CA ILE A 214 -1.54 -3.87 10.21
C ILE A 214 -1.62 -2.40 10.57
N GLU A 215 -2.83 -1.95 10.90
CA GLU A 215 -3.07 -0.58 11.29
C GLU A 215 -2.23 -0.24 12.53
N PRO A 216 -1.46 0.87 12.54
CA PRO A 216 -0.59 1.28 13.63
C PRO A 216 -1.10 1.03 15.05
N ALA A 217 -2.37 1.33 15.33
CA ALA A 217 -2.99 1.14 16.65
C ALA A 217 -3.00 -0.32 17.13
N TYR A 218 -2.96 -1.29 16.21
CA TYR A 218 -3.04 -2.73 16.47
C TYR A 218 -1.69 -3.45 16.31
N ARG A 219 -0.63 -2.74 15.90
CA ARG A 219 0.72 -3.32 15.74
C ARG A 219 1.27 -3.83 17.08
N GLY A 220 2.21 -4.78 17.02
CA GLY A 220 2.85 -5.37 18.20
C GLY A 220 2.02 -6.39 18.98
N ARG A 221 0.78 -6.68 18.57
CA ARG A 221 -0.14 -7.61 19.24
C ARG A 221 -0.16 -9.02 18.65
N GLY A 222 0.76 -9.34 17.73
CA GLY A 222 0.79 -10.64 17.03
C GLY A 222 -0.28 -10.82 15.95
N LEU A 223 -1.08 -9.78 15.68
CA LEU A 223 -2.24 -9.84 14.79
C LEU A 223 -1.91 -10.16 13.33
N SER A 224 -0.71 -9.79 12.84
CA SER A 224 -0.26 -10.22 11.51
C SER A 224 -0.10 -11.74 11.40
N TRP A 225 0.30 -12.43 12.47
CA TRP A 225 0.37 -13.90 12.47
C TRP A 225 -1.03 -14.51 12.42
N THR A 226 -1.99 -13.94 13.15
CA THR A 226 -3.39 -14.38 13.10
C THR A 226 -3.99 -14.21 11.72
N LEU A 227 -3.80 -13.02 11.11
CA LEU A 227 -4.27 -12.72 9.77
C LEU A 227 -3.65 -13.67 8.72
N VAL A 228 -2.32 -13.77 8.70
CA VAL A 228 -1.62 -14.64 7.74
C VAL A 228 -2.02 -16.10 7.92
N GLY A 229 -2.07 -16.61 9.15
CA GLY A 229 -2.45 -18.00 9.42
C GLY A 229 -3.84 -18.32 8.89
N ARG A 230 -4.85 -17.51 9.25
CA ARG A 230 -6.23 -17.73 8.80
C ARG A 230 -6.38 -17.59 7.29
N ALA A 231 -5.71 -16.62 6.67
CA ALA A 231 -5.73 -16.46 5.22
C ALA A 231 -5.11 -17.68 4.53
N LEU A 232 -3.95 -18.18 4.98
CA LEU A 232 -3.31 -19.35 4.38
C LEU A 232 -4.11 -20.65 4.59
N ASP A 233 -4.75 -20.81 5.75
CA ASP A 233 -5.67 -21.92 6.01
C ASP A 233 -6.86 -21.90 5.04
N ASP A 234 -7.47 -20.73 4.84
CA ASP A 234 -8.54 -20.57 3.85
C ASP A 234 -8.05 -20.84 2.42
N ILE A 235 -6.90 -20.27 2.01
CA ILE A 235 -6.30 -20.50 0.70
C ILE A 235 -6.04 -21.98 0.43
N ARG A 236 -5.60 -22.73 1.46
CA ARG A 236 -5.38 -24.17 1.35
C ARG A 236 -6.65 -24.93 0.99
N THR A 237 -7.81 -24.52 1.50
CA THR A 237 -9.10 -25.19 1.17
C THR A 237 -9.44 -25.12 -0.32
N ARG A 238 -8.93 -24.09 -1.02
CA ARG A 238 -9.18 -23.85 -2.45
C ARG A 238 -8.21 -24.56 -3.38
N SER A 239 -7.22 -25.29 -2.85
CA SER A 239 -6.24 -26.07 -3.63
C SER A 239 -5.50 -25.25 -4.70
N VAL A 240 -5.31 -23.95 -4.47
CA VAL A 240 -4.59 -23.05 -5.38
C VAL A 240 -3.11 -22.98 -5.02
N ALA A 241 -2.26 -22.88 -6.03
CA ALA A 241 -0.83 -22.68 -5.82
C ALA A 241 -0.55 -21.24 -5.36
N VAL A 242 0.29 -21.07 -4.34
CA VAL A 242 0.62 -19.74 -3.82
C VAL A 242 2.03 -19.33 -4.24
N SER A 243 2.17 -18.10 -4.72
CA SER A 243 3.44 -17.39 -4.82
C SER A 243 3.48 -16.36 -3.71
N ASN A 244 4.58 -16.26 -2.97
CA ASN A 244 4.71 -15.25 -1.92
C ASN A 244 5.78 -14.22 -2.29
N TYR A 245 5.40 -12.96 -2.28
CA TYR A 245 6.29 -11.80 -2.40
C TYR A 245 6.28 -10.94 -1.14
N CYS A 246 5.49 -11.33 -0.13
CA CYS A 246 5.36 -10.60 1.12
C CYS A 246 6.37 -11.11 2.16
N PRO A 247 7.31 -10.27 2.65
CA PRO A 247 8.28 -10.66 3.68
C PRO A 247 7.65 -11.04 5.03
N VAL A 248 6.43 -10.57 5.31
CA VAL A 248 5.68 -10.93 6.53
C VAL A 248 5.25 -12.39 6.47
N VAL A 249 4.70 -12.82 5.32
CA VAL A 249 4.32 -14.21 5.08
C VAL A 249 5.55 -15.13 5.04
N ASP A 250 6.67 -14.68 4.47
CA ASP A 250 7.91 -15.47 4.49
C ASP A 250 8.36 -15.75 5.93
N ARG A 251 8.38 -14.72 6.78
CA ARG A 251 8.72 -14.87 8.21
C ARG A 251 7.73 -15.76 8.95
N PHE A 252 6.44 -15.71 8.59
CA PHE A 252 5.42 -16.59 9.14
C PHE A 252 5.69 -18.05 8.76
N VAL A 253 5.91 -18.35 7.48
CA VAL A 253 6.13 -19.72 6.98
C VAL A 253 7.46 -20.31 7.44
N GLN A 254 8.49 -19.48 7.66
CA GLN A 254 9.74 -19.93 8.27
C GLN A 254 9.51 -20.52 9.67
N LYS A 255 8.62 -19.91 10.47
CA LYS A 255 8.24 -20.38 11.81
C LYS A 255 7.12 -21.43 11.81
N ASN A 256 6.39 -21.53 10.70
CA ASN A 256 5.28 -22.47 10.49
C ASN A 256 5.52 -23.31 9.23
N PRO A 257 6.47 -24.26 9.27
CA PRO A 257 6.91 -24.99 8.09
C PRO A 257 5.81 -25.85 7.44
N GLN A 258 4.72 -26.13 8.16
CA GLN A 258 3.55 -26.83 7.64
C GLN A 258 2.86 -26.10 6.49
N TYR A 259 3.15 -24.82 6.23
CA TYR A 259 2.61 -24.06 5.08
C TYR A 259 3.56 -24.01 3.87
N ARG A 260 4.74 -24.64 3.96
CA ARG A 260 5.71 -24.62 2.85
C ARG A 260 5.20 -25.36 1.61
N ASP A 261 4.39 -26.38 1.79
CA ASP A 261 3.68 -27.10 0.72
C ASP A 261 2.83 -26.16 -0.13
N LEU A 262 2.14 -25.21 0.51
CA LEU A 262 1.27 -24.23 -0.15
C LEU A 262 2.06 -23.26 -1.05
N LEU A 263 3.25 -22.85 -0.60
CA LEU A 263 4.16 -21.99 -1.37
C LEU A 263 4.96 -22.75 -2.44
N SER A 264 5.17 -24.05 -2.25
CA SER A 264 6.00 -24.90 -3.12
C SER A 264 5.21 -25.73 -4.13
N ALA A 265 3.87 -25.66 -4.12
CA ALA A 265 3.00 -26.31 -5.10
C ALA A 265 3.08 -25.64 -6.48
N ALA A 266 4.24 -25.77 -7.12
CA ALA A 266 4.48 -25.47 -8.52
C ALA A 266 5.25 -26.63 -9.17
N ARG A 267 4.83 -27.89 -8.94
CA ARG A 267 5.34 -29.00 -9.75
C ARG A 267 4.44 -30.24 -9.72
N ALA A 268 3.46 -30.29 -10.62
CA ALA A 268 2.97 -31.51 -11.30
C ALA A 268 1.76 -31.20 -12.20
N ALA A 269 1.96 -30.53 -13.35
CA ALA A 269 0.94 -30.49 -14.41
C ALA A 269 1.54 -30.38 -15.83
N HIS A 270 2.78 -30.82 -16.03
CA HIS A 270 3.35 -30.94 -17.38
C HIS A 270 4.34 -32.11 -17.56
N GLN A 271 4.11 -33.22 -16.84
CA GLN A 271 4.61 -34.52 -17.28
C GLN A 271 3.43 -35.29 -17.88
N THR A 272 3.22 -35.11 -19.17
CA THR A 272 2.51 -36.07 -20.01
C THR A 272 3.30 -36.24 -21.30
N SER A 273 3.93 -37.41 -21.35
CA SER A 273 4.37 -38.26 -22.47
C SER A 273 4.90 -37.63 -23.76
#